data_AF-X1QJT5-F1
#
_entry.id   AF-X1QJT5-F1
#
_cell.length_a   1.000
_cell.length_b   1.000
_cell.length_c   1.000
_cell.angle_alpha   90.00
_cell.angle_beta   90.00
_cell.angle_gamma   90.00
#
_symmetry.space_group_name_H-M   'P 1'
#
loop_
_entity.id
_entity.type
_entity.pdbx_description
1 polymer ?
#
loop_
_entity_poly.entity_id
_entity_poly.type
_entity_poly.pdbx_seq_one_letter_code
_entity_poly.pdbx_strand_id
1 'polypeptide(L)' 'LELSYKYMTAPQARERLGLSHFQLDVRIRRGILPAPTLVDSTGVRFFDEDWVDRARVILEASKR' A
#
# COMPACT_ATOMS: atom_id res chain seq x y z
N LEU A 1 -1.53 19.29 -8.12
CA LEU A 1 -2.85 18.91 -7.53
C LEU A 1 -3.47 17.67 -8.17
N GLU A 2 -2.98 17.14 -9.30
CA GLU A 2 -3.53 15.89 -9.89
C GLU A 2 -3.18 14.60 -9.12
N LEU A 3 -2.01 14.52 -8.47
CA LEU A 3 -1.59 13.31 -7.78
C LEU A 3 -2.43 12.98 -6.53
N SER A 4 -2.99 14.00 -5.85
CA SER A 4 -3.72 13.81 -4.59
C SER A 4 -5.07 13.11 -4.75
N TYR A 5 -5.65 13.11 -5.95
CA TYR A 5 -6.89 12.38 -6.23
C TYR A 5 -6.66 10.93 -6.62
N LYS A 6 -5.51 10.62 -7.21
CA LYS A 6 -5.20 9.30 -7.74
C LYS A 6 -4.43 8.41 -6.77
N TYR A 7 -3.64 9.01 -5.88
CA TYR A 7 -2.70 8.29 -5.04
C TYR A 7 -2.92 8.54 -3.55
N MET A 8 -2.83 7.46 -2.79
CA MET A 8 -2.82 7.40 -1.34
C MET A 8 -1.38 7.32 -0.83
N THR A 9 -1.11 7.99 0.28
CA THR A 9 0.13 7.84 1.05
C THR A 9 0.13 6.54 1.86
N ALA A 10 1.29 6.11 2.34
CA ALA A 10 1.40 4.91 3.20
C ALA A 10 0.45 4.93 4.43
N PRO A 11 0.25 6.06 5.14
CA PRO A 11 -0.77 6.15 6.20
C PRO A 11 -2.20 5.87 5.72
N GLN A 12 -2.60 6.39 4.57
CA GLN A 12 -3.95 6.17 4.03
C GLN A 12 -4.14 4.73 3.55
N ALA A 13 -3.14 4.17 2.86
CA ALA A 13 -3.18 2.79 2.38
C ALA A 13 -3.26 1.79 3.55
N ARG A 14 -2.47 1.97 4.62
CA ARG A 14 -2.52 1.06 5.78
C ARG A 14 -3.87 1.13 6.51
N GLU A 15 -4.49 2.30 6.59
CA GLU A 15 -5.79 2.48 7.21
C GLU A 15 -6.87 1.71 6.45
N ARG A 16 -6.88 1.82 5.11
CA ARG A 16 -7.82 1.06 4.25
C ARG A 16 -7.64 -0.46 4.28
N LEU A 17 -6.45 -0.93 4.67
CA LEU A 17 -6.11 -2.34 4.80
C LEU A 17 -6.18 -2.87 6.24
N GLY A 18 -6.48 -2.01 7.22
CA GLY A 18 -6.49 -2.39 8.64
C GLY A 18 -5.11 -2.83 9.15
N LEU A 19 -4.03 -2.28 8.60
CA LEU A 19 -2.65 -2.64 8.95
C LEU A 19 -1.99 -1.57 9.83
N SER A 20 -1.11 -2.04 10.74
CA SER A 20 -0.14 -1.17 11.38
C SER A 20 0.94 -0.72 10.39
N HIS A 21 1.66 0.36 10.71
CA HIS A 21 2.78 0.82 9.90
C HIS A 21 3.84 -0.28 9.67
N PHE A 22 4.21 -0.99 10.74
CA PHE A 22 5.16 -2.09 10.68
C PHE A 22 4.67 -3.24 9.80
N GLN A 23 3.38 -3.59 9.90
CA GLN A 23 2.77 -4.65 9.12
C GLN A 23 2.77 -4.37 7.61
N LEU A 24 2.53 -3.13 7.21
CA LEU A 24 2.63 -2.70 5.80
C LEU A 24 4.08 -2.83 5.32
N ASP A 25 5.02 -2.26 6.07
CA ASP A 25 6.45 -2.22 5.71
C ASP A 25 7.07 -3.61 5.55
N VAL A 26 6.85 -4.49 6.52
CA VAL A 26 7.40 -5.84 6.48
C VAL A 26 6.84 -6.62 5.29
N ARG A 27 5.55 -6.48 5.00
CA ARG A 27 4.92 -7.21 3.88
C ARG A 27 5.41 -6.72 2.53
N ILE A 28 5.58 -5.41 2.34
CA ILE A 28 6.18 -4.86 1.12
C ILE A 28 7.64 -5.32 0.99
N ARG A 29 8.43 -5.20 2.06
CA ARG A 29 9.86 -5.59 2.05
C ARG A 29 10.07 -7.08 1.76
N ARG A 30 9.16 -7.93 2.23
CA ARG A 30 9.19 -9.38 1.99
C ARG A 30 8.58 -9.79 0.65
N GLY A 31 8.08 -8.84 -0.16
CA GLY A 31 7.41 -9.13 -1.43
C GLY A 31 6.05 -9.81 -1.29
N ILE A 32 5.45 -9.79 -0.09
CA ILE A 32 4.11 -10.32 0.14
C ILE A 32 3.07 -9.37 -0.45
N LEU A 33 3.22 -8.07 -0.17
CA LEU A 33 2.44 -7.03 -0.84
C LEU A 33 3.23 -6.46 -2.02
N PRO A 34 2.56 -5.95 -3.07
CA PRO A 34 3.25 -5.35 -4.21
C PRO A 34 4.07 -4.13 -3.79
N ALA A 35 5.07 -3.76 -4.60
CA ALA A 35 5.80 -2.51 -4.41
C ALA A 35 4.85 -1.30 -4.55
N PRO A 36 5.16 -0.15 -3.92
CA PRO A 36 4.37 1.07 -4.10
C PRO A 36 4.22 1.43 -5.58
N THR A 37 3.07 1.99 -5.96
CA THR A 37 2.81 2.42 -7.33
C THR A 37 3.80 3.50 -7.78
N LEU A 38 4.15 4.41 -6.87
CA LEU A 38 5.13 5.45 -7.09
C LEU A 38 5.93 5.70 -5.82
N VAL A 39 7.20 6.06 -5.99
CA VAL A 39 8.04 6.63 -4.93
C VAL A 39 8.54 7.97 -5.46
N ASP A 40 8.29 9.06 -4.72
CA ASP A 40 8.78 10.37 -5.13
C ASP A 40 10.28 10.56 -4.83
N SER A 41 10.82 11.70 -5.26
CA SER A 41 12.23 12.05 -5.03
C SER A 41 12.62 12.19 -3.56
N THR A 42 11.65 12.31 -2.66
CA THR A 42 11.86 12.42 -1.21
C THR A 42 11.71 11.07 -0.50
N GLY A 43 11.38 10.00 -1.25
CA GLY A 43 11.17 8.65 -0.72
C GLY A 43 9.75 8.40 -0.20
N VAL A 44 8.81 9.33 -0.41
CA VAL A 44 7.41 9.13 -0.03
C VAL A 44 6.78 8.12 -0.99
N ARG A 45 6.12 7.12 -0.41
CA ARG A 45 5.47 6.03 -1.13
C ARG A 45 4.00 6.35 -1.37
N PHE A 46 3.59 6.14 -2.61
CA PHE A 46 2.25 6.40 -3.12
C PHE A 46 1.65 5.11 -3.69
N PHE A 47 0.35 4.93 -3.45
CA PHE A 47 -0.41 3.73 -3.76
C PHE A 47 -1.72 4.14 -4.43
N ASP A 48 -2.06 3.58 -5.58
CA ASP A 48 -3.36 3.80 -6.21
C ASP A 48 -4.43 2.83 -5.68
N GLU A 49 -5.67 3.03 -6.11
CA GLU A 49 -6.80 2.18 -5.73
C GLU A 49 -6.55 0.71 -6.12
N ASP A 50 -6.07 0.48 -7.35
CA ASP A 50 -5.75 -0.86 -7.86
C ASP A 50 -4.71 -1.59 -7.00
N TRP A 51 -3.75 -0.86 -6.44
CA TRP A 51 -2.79 -1.44 -5.50
C TRP A 51 -3.47 -1.89 -4.22
N VAL A 52 -4.37 -1.07 -3.66
CA VAL A 52 -5.10 -1.39 -2.42
C VAL A 52 -6.02 -2.60 -2.62
N ASP A 53 -6.70 -2.69 -3.76
CA ASP A 53 -7.55 -3.84 -4.08
C ASP A 53 -6.74 -5.13 -4.20
N ARG A 54 -5.60 -5.09 -4.89
CA ARG A 54 -4.68 -6.24 -4.97
C ARG A 54 -4.15 -6.63 -3.59
N ALA A 55 -3.73 -5.65 -2.80
CA ALA A 55 -3.25 -5.89 -1.44
C ALA A 55 -4.33 -6.54 -0.57
N ARG A 56 -5.59 -6.09 -0.67
CA ARG A 56 -6.72 -6.68 0.05
C ARG A 56 -6.94 -8.13 -0.34
N VAL A 57 -6.93 -8.46 -1.63
CA VAL A 57 -7.07 -9.85 -2.11
C VAL A 57 -5.98 -10.76 -1.52
N ILE A 58 -4.73 -10.30 -1.50
CA ILE A 58 -3.60 -11.06 -0.93
C ILE A 58 -3.80 -11.29 0.58
N LEU A 59 -4.24 -10.26 1.31
CA LEU A 59 -4.47 -10.36 2.74
C LEU A 59 -5.60 -11.33 3.08
N GLU A 60 -6.70 -11.32 2.32
CA GLU A 60 -7.80 -12.25 2.51
C GLU A 60 -7.40 -13.70 2.17
N ALA A 61 -6.60 -13.90 1.11
CA ALA A 61 -6.06 -15.21 0.78
C ALA A 61 -5.15 -15.79 1.88
N SER A 62 -4.46 -14.92 2.63
CA SER A 62 -3.54 -15.31 3.71
C SER A 62 -4.24 -15.67 5.04
N LYS A 63 -5.55 -15.47 5.15
CA LYS A 63 -6.34 -15.81 6.36
C LYS A 63 -6.96 -17.21 6.31
N ARG A 64 -6.93 -17.87 5.15
CA ARG A 64 -7.37 -19.26 4.98
C ARG A 64 -6.27 -20.24 5.31
#